data_AF-A0A3D0CBN7-F1
#
_entry.id   AF-A0A3D0CBN7-F1
#
_cell.length_a   1.000
_cell.length_b   1.000
_cell.length_c   1.000
_cell.angle_alpha   90.00
_cell.angle_beta   90.00
_cell.angle_gamma   90.00
#
_symmetry.space_group_name_H-M   'P 1'
#
loop_
_entity.id
_entity.type
_entity.pdbx_description
1 polymer ?
#
loop_
_entity_poly.entity_id
_entity_poly.type
_entity_poly.pdbx_seq_one_letter_code
_entity_poly.pdbx_strand_id
1 'polypeptide(L)' 'RGLFLSDEVVKFLLNRLSRDMGSLINSLDVLDKASIQEQRKITIPFIKEVLTLQ' A
#
# COMPACT_ATOMS: atom_id res chain seq x y z
N ARG A 1 -6.97 -2.51 14.75
CA ARG A 1 -6.31 -3.24 13.64
C ARG A 1 -5.61 -2.18 12.82
N GLY A 2 -4.31 -2.31 12.58
CA GLY A 2 -3.52 -1.27 11.95
C GLY A 2 -2.64 -1.87 10.87
N LEU A 3 -2.46 -1.12 9.79
CA LEU A 3 -1.46 -1.37 8.77
C LEU A 3 -0.07 -1.20 9.39
N PHE A 4 0.73 -2.26 9.35
CA PHE A 4 2.16 -2.17 9.67
C PHE A 4 2.94 -2.01 8.38
N LEU A 5 3.46 -0.80 8.18
CA LEU A 5 4.29 -0.45 7.03
C LEU A 5 5.69 -0.10 7.52
N SER A 6 6.72 -0.57 6.81
CA SER A 6 8.08 -0.08 7.03
C SER A 6 8.23 1.35 6.49
N ASP A 7 9.22 2.09 7.00
CA ASP A 7 9.54 3.43 6.52
C ASP A 7 9.79 3.48 5.01
N GLU A 8 10.39 2.43 4.46
CA GLU A 8 10.64 2.29 3.03
C GLU A 8 9.32 2.22 2.23
N VAL A 9 8.36 1.44 2.71
CA VAL A 9 7.04 1.32 2.09
C VAL A 9 6.28 2.65 2.17
N VAL A 10 6.32 3.32 3.32
CA VAL A 10 5.69 4.64 3.48
C VAL A 10 6.27 5.65 2.49
N LYS A 11 7.61 5.72 2.38
CA LYS A 11 8.29 6.59 1.40
C LYS A 11 7.92 6.24 -0.04
N PHE A 12 7.82 4.95 -0.38
CA PHE A 12 7.40 4.52 -1.72
C PHE A 12 5.98 5.01 -2.04
N LEU A 13 5.02 4.79 -1.12
CA LEU A 13 3.62 5.21 -1.30
C LEU A 13 3.52 6.73 -1.44
N LEU A 14 4.20 7.49 -0.57
CA LEU A 14 4.22 8.95 -0.66
C LEU A 14 4.87 9.42 -1.97
N ASN A 15 5.95 8.81 -2.44
CA ASN A 15 6.59 9.25 -3.67
C ASN A 15 5.79 8.88 -4.95
N ARG A 16 4.93 7.86 -4.90
CA ARG A 16 4.18 7.36 -6.07
C ARG A 16 2.71 7.78 -6.11
N LEU A 17 2.06 7.93 -4.96
CA LEU A 17 0.61 8.09 -4.84
C LEU A 17 0.18 9.44 -4.25
N SER A 18 1.11 10.30 -3.81
CA SER A 18 0.81 11.56 -3.10
C SER A 18 0.16 12.69 -3.91
N ARG A 19 -0.29 12.44 -5.14
CA ARG A 19 -0.96 13.48 -5.95
C ARG A 19 -2.25 13.98 -5.28
N ASP A 20 -2.90 13.15 -4.48
CA ASP A 20 -3.94 13.57 -3.55
C ASP A 20 -4.03 12.63 -2.32
N MET A 21 -4.42 13.19 -1.18
CA MET A 21 -4.56 12.42 0.07
C MET A 21 -5.71 11.41 0.04
N GLY A 22 -6.77 11.67 -0.73
CA GLY A 22 -7.91 10.76 -0.87
C GLY A 22 -7.53 9.46 -1.56
N SER A 23 -6.82 9.54 -2.70
CA SER A 23 -6.33 8.34 -3.40
C SER A 23 -5.31 7.57 -2.58
N LEU A 24 -4.49 8.24 -1.76
CA LEU A 24 -3.58 7.57 -0.85
C LEU A 24 -4.34 6.75 0.20
N ILE A 25 -5.36 7.33 0.84
CA ILE A 25 -6.20 6.63 1.82
C ILE A 25 -6.93 5.45 1.18
N ASN A 26 -7.50 5.64 -0.02
CA ASN A 26 -8.16 4.56 -0.76
C ASN A 26 -7.19 3.42 -1.10
N SER A 27 -5.97 3.75 -1.50
CA SER A 27 -4.94 2.75 -1.80
C SER A 27 -4.54 1.97 -0.54
N LEU A 28 -4.46 2.63 0.61
CA LEU A 28 -4.18 1.96 1.90
C LEU A 28 -5.29 0.97 2.29
N ASP A 29 -6.57 1.33 2.08
CA ASP A 29 -7.71 0.43 2.35
C ASP A 29 -7.69 -0.81 1.44
N VAL A 30 -7.37 -0.64 0.16
CA VAL A 30 -7.20 -1.76 -0.78
C VAL A 30 -6.05 -2.68 -0.34
N LEU A 31 -4.91 -2.10 0.05
CA LEU A 31 -3.74 -2.86 0.50
C LEU A 31 -4.00 -3.62 1.81
N ASP A 32 -4.71 -3.03 2.78
CA ASP A 32 -5.04 -3.70 4.04
C ASP A 32 -5.90 -4.94 3.77
N LYS A 33 -6.97 -4.78 2.98
CA LYS A 33 -7.88 -5.87 2.61
C LYS A 33 -7.15 -7.00 1.88
N ALA A 34 -6.34 -6.66 0.88
CA ALA A 34 -5.56 -7.63 0.13
C ALA A 34 -4.57 -8.37 1.03
N SER A 35 -3.90 -7.67 1.95
CA SER A 35 -2.92 -8.27 2.86
C SER A 35 -3.54 -9.29 3.80
N ILE A 36 -4.76 -9.02 4.27
CA ILE A 36 -5.54 -9.92 5.12
C ILE A 36 -6.02 -11.13 4.32
N GLN A 37 -6.55 -10.92 3.11
CA GLN A 37 -7.04 -11.99 2.25
C GLN A 37 -5.93 -12.96 1.86
N GLU A 38 -4.76 -12.45 1.49
CA GLU A 38 -3.62 -13.25 1.04
C GLU A 38 -2.70 -13.72 2.17
N GLN A 39 -2.91 -13.24 3.40
CA GLN A 39 -2.04 -13.49 4.55
C GLN A 39 -0.57 -13.11 4.28
N ARG A 40 -0.36 -12.02 3.53
CA ARG A 40 0.96 -11.52 3.12
C ARG A 40 1.29 -10.20 3.81
N LYS A 41 2.57 -9.98 4.07
CA LYS A 41 3.06 -8.67 4.52
C LYS A 41 3.00 -7.66 3.38
N ILE A 42 2.65 -6.42 3.70
CA ILE A 42 2.69 -5.32 2.75
C ILE A 42 4.15 -4.92 2.52
N THR A 43 4.60 -5.11 1.28
CA THR A 43 5.96 -4.84 0.79
C THR A 43 5.86 -4.11 -0.55
N ILE A 44 6.95 -3.51 -1.04
CA ILE A 44 6.92 -2.84 -2.35
C ILE A 44 6.47 -3.77 -3.48
N PRO A 45 6.98 -5.02 -3.60
CA PRO A 45 6.50 -5.95 -4.62
C PRO A 45 4.99 -6.23 -4.51
N PHE A 46 4.48 -6.45 -3.29
CA PHE A 46 3.06 -6.65 -3.04
C PHE A 46 2.21 -5.43 -3.45
N ILE A 47 2.69 -4.22 -3.15
CA ILE A 47 1.99 -2.99 -3.53
C ILE A 47 1.92 -2.85 -5.05
N LYS A 48 3.03 -3.13 -5.75
CA LYS A 48 3.06 -3.10 -7.21
C LYS A 48 2.08 -4.10 -7.82
N GLU A 49 2.01 -5.30 -7.25
CA GLU A 49 1.08 -6.36 -7.65
C GLU A 49 -0.38 -5.93 -7.46
N VAL A 50 -0.77 -5.51 -6.25
CA VAL A 50 -2.15 -5.17 -5.89
C VAL A 50 -2.64 -3.89 -6.57
N LEU A 51 -1.80 -2.87 -6.66
CA LEU A 51 -2.15 -1.57 -7.26
C LEU A 51 -1.79 -1.48 -8.75
N THR A 52 -1.33 -2.58 -9.37
CA THR A 52 -0.94 -2.64 -10.79
C THR A 52 0.08 -1.56 -11.19
N LEU A 53 1.02 -1.24 -10.30
CA LEU A 53 2.06 -0.24 -10.53
C LEU A 53 3.26 -0.85 -11.23
N GLN A 54 3.84 -0.12 -12.19
CA GLN A 54 5.07 -0.49 -12.88
C GLN A 54 6.32 -0.35 -11.98
#